data_AF-A0A315Y4N4-F1
#
_entry.id   AF-A0A315Y4N4-F1
#
_cell.length_a   1.000
_cell.length_b   1.000
_cell.length_c   1.000
_cell.angle_alpha   90.00
_cell.angle_beta   90.00
_cell.angle_gamma   90.00
#
_symmetry.space_group_name_H-M   'P 1'
#
loop_
_entity.id
_entity.type
_entity.pdbx_description
1 polymer ?
#
loop_
_entity_poly.entity_id
_entity_poly.type
_entity_poly.pdbx_seq_one_letter_code
_entity_poly.pdbx_strand_id
1 'polypeptide(L)' 'MKRVKMTKCRFCGGTEFITGYQNFYGAVYSADSLLHSTSLYHTICRDCGSVVRTYVKDPEKLLKKSKRRTEGES' A
#
# COMPACT_ATOMS: atom_id res chain seq x y z
N MET A 1 8.23 -7.18 3.39
CA MET A 1 7.86 -6.64 2.05
C MET A 1 9.09 -6.20 1.29
N LYS A 2 9.22 -6.55 -0.01
CA LYS A 2 10.31 -6.06 -0.86
C LYS A 2 10.12 -4.56 -1.15
N ARG A 3 11.19 -3.76 -1.02
CA ARG A 3 11.15 -2.31 -1.27
C ARG A 3 11.18 -2.06 -2.79
N VAL A 4 10.14 -1.44 -3.32
CA VAL A 4 10.11 -0.97 -4.71
C VAL A 4 10.74 0.41 -4.77
N LYS A 5 11.90 0.56 -5.43
CA LYS A 5 12.57 1.84 -5.61
C LYS A 5 12.13 2.47 -6.93
N MET A 6 11.51 3.63 -6.85
CA MET A 6 11.16 4.45 -8.00
C MET A 6 12.13 5.61 -8.13
N THR A 7 12.75 5.76 -9.30
CA THR A 7 13.69 6.86 -9.58
C THR A 7 13.12 7.91 -10.52
N LYS A 8 12.13 7.57 -11.36
CA LYS A 8 11.44 8.48 -12.29
C LYS A 8 9.96 8.13 -12.44
N CYS A 9 9.13 9.13 -12.70
CA CYS A 9 7.70 8.99 -12.92
C CYS A 9 7.46 8.35 -14.28
N ARG A 10 6.70 7.25 -14.32
CA ARG A 10 6.38 6.52 -15.56
C ARG A 10 5.46 7.30 -16.52
N PHE A 11 4.91 8.43 -16.08
CA PHE A 11 3.97 9.22 -16.87
C PHE A 11 4.59 10.50 -17.44
N CYS A 12 5.43 11.20 -16.66
CA CYS A 12 6.02 12.48 -17.08
C CYS A 12 7.56 12.55 -16.98
N GLY A 13 8.22 11.52 -16.46
CA GLY A 13 9.68 11.53 -16.24
C GLY A 13 10.16 12.27 -14.98
N GLY A 14 9.27 12.95 -14.26
CA GLY A 14 9.54 13.67 -13.01
C GLY A 14 10.19 12.81 -11.91
N THR A 15 10.95 13.43 -11.01
CA THR A 15 11.75 12.74 -9.98
C THR A 15 11.29 13.00 -8.56
N GLU A 16 10.35 13.93 -8.37
CA GLU A 16 9.82 14.27 -7.05
C GLU A 16 8.51 13.52 -6.75
N PHE A 17 8.45 12.91 -5.57
CA PHE A 17 7.32 12.12 -5.12
C PHE A 17 6.91 12.46 -3.69
N ILE A 18 5.60 12.41 -3.43
CA ILE A 18 5.02 12.51 -2.09
C ILE A 18 4.21 11.26 -1.76
N THR A 19 3.98 11.02 -0.47
CA THR A 19 3.11 9.94 0.00
C THR A 19 1.82 10.50 0.57
N GLY A 20 0.70 10.09 0.00
CA GLY A 20 -0.64 10.28 0.56
C GLY A 20 -1.23 8.96 1.03
N TYR A 21 -2.34 9.00 1.76
CA TYR A 21 -3.10 7.81 2.11
C TYR A 21 -4.60 8.09 2.18
N GLN A 22 -5.39 7.06 1.93
CA GLN A 22 -6.83 7.11 2.12
C GLN A 22 -7.18 6.80 3.57
N ASN A 23 -8.07 7.62 4.15
CA ASN A 23 -8.60 7.43 5.50
C ASN A 23 -10.13 7.25 5.46
N PHE A 24 -10.69 6.68 6.54
CA PHE A 24 -12.12 6.35 6.66
C PHE A 24 -12.63 5.46 5.52
N TYR A 25 -13.61 5.91 4.72
CA TYR A 25 -14.25 5.11 3.66
C TYR A 25 -13.35 4.80 2.44
N GLY A 26 -12.04 5.02 2.54
CA GLY A 26 -11.03 4.54 1.60
C GLY A 26 -10.12 3.44 2.17
N ALA A 27 -10.61 2.67 3.13
CA ALA A 27 -9.94 1.46 3.62
C ALA A 27 -10.12 0.30 2.63
N VAL A 28 -9.07 -0.51 2.46
CA VAL A 28 -9.17 -1.79 1.73
C VAL A 28 -9.47 -2.91 2.72
N TYR A 29 -10.44 -3.75 2.38
CA TYR A 29 -10.86 -4.89 3.20
C TYR A 29 -10.28 -6.19 2.67
N SER A 30 -10.10 -7.16 3.56
CA SER A 30 -9.75 -8.53 3.20
C SER A 30 -10.91 -9.15 2.41
N ALA A 31 -10.59 -9.82 1.30
CA ALA A 31 -11.58 -10.57 0.53
C ALA A 31 -12.22 -11.70 1.36
N ASP A 32 -11.51 -12.21 2.37
CA ASP A 32 -11.94 -13.32 3.22
C ASP A 32 -12.55 -12.86 4.56
N SER A 33 -12.61 -11.55 4.83
CA SER A 33 -13.13 -11.02 6.11
C SER A 33 -13.53 -9.54 6.03
N LEU A 34 -14.78 -9.25 6.39
CA LEU A 34 -15.31 -7.89 6.52
C LEU A 34 -14.76 -7.10 7.73
N LEU A 35 -14.09 -7.78 8.68
CA LEU A 35 -13.57 -7.18 9.90
C LEU A 35 -12.09 -6.80 9.81
N HIS A 36 -11.43 -7.15 8.70
CA HIS A 36 -10.00 -6.90 8.51
C HIS A 36 -9.81 -5.89 7.38
N SER A 37 -9.36 -4.69 7.75
CA SER A 37 -9.08 -3.62 6.80
C SER A 37 -7.80 -2.86 7.15
N THR A 38 -7.26 -2.15 6.17
CA THR A 38 -6.12 -1.25 6.35
C THR A 38 -6.17 -0.12 5.34
N SER A 39 -5.42 0.95 5.59
CA SER A 39 -5.34 2.11 4.68
C SER A 39 -4.52 1.78 3.43
N LEU A 40 -4.98 2.28 2.27
CA LEU A 40 -4.17 2.36 1.06
C LEU A 40 -3.30 3.61 1.08
N TYR A 41 -2.04 3.43 0.75
CA TYR A 41 -1.05 4.48 0.57
C TYR A 41 -0.78 4.67 -0.91
N HIS A 42 -0.51 5.92 -1.29
CA HIS A 42 -0.22 6.32 -2.66
C HIS A 42 1.11 7.05 -2.71
N THR A 43 1.97 6.63 -3.63
CA THR A 43 3.10 7.46 -4.08
C THR A 43 2.60 8.29 -5.26
N ILE A 44 2.67 9.61 -5.13
CA ILE A 44 2.14 10.58 -6.10
C ILE A 44 3.31 11.39 -6.65
N CYS A 45 3.39 11.53 -7.97
CA CYS A 45 4.36 12.41 -8.61
C CYS A 45 3.94 13.87 -8.39
N ARG A 46 4.84 14.70 -7.85
CA ARG A 46 4.55 16.12 -7.60
C ARG A 46 4.43 16.92 -8.89
N ASP A 47 5.16 16.51 -9.92
CA ASP A 47 5.27 17.28 -11.17
C ASP A 47 4.01 17.17 -12.04
N CYS A 48 3.33 16.01 -12.03
CA CYS A 48 2.16 15.76 -12.88
C CYS A 48 0.92 15.25 -12.13
N GLY A 49 0.96 15.11 -10.80
CA GLY A 49 -0.15 14.65 -9.98
C GLY A 49 -0.51 13.16 -10.13
N SER A 50 0.19 12.40 -10.98
CA SER A 50 -0.12 10.98 -11.20
C SER A 50 0.19 10.12 -9.99
N VAL A 51 -0.75 9.23 -9.63
CA VAL A 51 -0.49 8.13 -8.68
C VAL A 51 0.34 7.06 -9.39
N VAL A 52 1.60 6.93 -8.98
CA VAL A 52 2.55 6.01 -9.63
C VAL A 52 2.58 4.64 -8.97
N ARG A 53 2.20 4.55 -7.68
CA ARG A 53 2.11 3.30 -6.94
C ARG A 53 1.06 3.42 -5.83
N THR A 54 0.22 2.41 -5.70
CA THR A 54 -0.70 2.23 -4.57
C THR A 54 -0.29 0.96 -3.80
N TYR A 55 -0.32 1.00 -2.46
CA TYR A 55 0.15 -0.10 -1.64
C TYR A 55 -0.43 -0.07 -0.22
N VAL A 56 -0.38 -1.22 0.46
CA VAL A 56 -0.60 -1.34 1.91
C VAL A 56 0.74 -1.42 2.63
N LYS A 57 0.88 -0.78 3.80
CA LYS A 57 2.11 -0.85 4.61
C LYS A 57 2.27 -2.19 5.31
N ASP A 58 1.15 -2.75 5.77
CA ASP A 58 1.10 -3.98 6.54
C ASP A 58 0.06 -4.93 5.90
N PRO A 59 0.45 -5.68 4.85
CA PRO A 59 -0.46 -6.59 4.16
C PRO A 59 -0.94 -7.75 5.04
N GLU A 60 -0.22 -8.10 6.10
CA GLU A 60 -0.56 -9.20 7.02
C GLU A 60 -1.88 -8.96 7.74
N LYS A 61 -2.28 -7.68 7.91
CA LYS A 61 -3.59 -7.31 8.46
C LYS A 61 -4.76 -7.79 7.61
N LEU A 62 -4.54 -8.05 6.32
CA LEU A 62 -5.56 -8.56 5.41
C LEU A 62 -5.62 -10.10 5.39
N LEU A 63 -4.70 -10.80 6.06
CA LEU A 63 -4.70 -12.28 6.13
C LEU A 63 -5.60 -12.83 7.24
N LYS A 64 -6.17 -14.02 6.99
CA LYS A 64 -6.99 -14.77 7.95
C LYS A 64 -6.15 -15.21 9.17
N LYS A 65 -6.78 -15.25 10.37
CA LYS A 65 -6.12 -15.59 11.66
C LYS A 65 -5.33 -16.92 11.64
N SER A 66 -5.69 -17.90 10.81
CA SER A 66 -4.98 -19.18 10.75
C SER A 66 -3.58 -19.10 10.12
N LYS A 67 -3.27 -18.05 9.32
CA LYS A 67 -1.95 -17.87 8.70
C LYS A 67 -0.99 -16.99 9.51
N ARG A 68 -1.50 -16.13 10.40
CA ARG A 68 -0.68 -15.21 11.22
C ARG A 68 0.21 -15.87 12.29
N ARG A 69 0.03 -17.17 12.57
CA ARG A 69 0.78 -17.90 13.62
C ARG A 69 1.98 -18.69 13.10
N THR A 70 2.23 -18.75 11.79
CA THR A 70 3.25 -19.65 11.23
C THR A 70 4.61 -18.97 10.98
N GLU A 71 4.70 -17.64 11.05
CA GLU A 71 5.95 -16.90 10.75
C GLU A 71 6.62 -16.28 11.99
N GLY A 72 6.21 -16.68 13.19
CA GLY A 72 6.74 -16.18 14.47
C GLY A 72 7.52 -17.21 15.30
N GLU A 73 7.74 -18.41 14.80
CA GLU A 73 8.60 -19.43 15.41
C GLU A 73 9.56 -19.98 14.34
N SER A 74 10.76 -19.43 14.30
CA SER A 74 11.99 -20.03 13.78
C SER A 74 13.17 -19.35 14.43
#